data_AF-A0A352K9N2-F1
#
_entry.id   AF-A0A352K9N2-F1
#
_cell.length_a   1.000
_cell.length_b   1.000
_cell.length_c   1.000
_cell.angle_alpha   90.00
_cell.angle_beta   90.00
_cell.angle_gamma   90.00
#
_symmetry.space_group_name_H-M   'P 1'
#
loop_
_entity.id
_entity.type
_entity.pdbx_description
1 polymer ?
#
loop_
_entity_poly.entity_id
_entity_poly.type
_entity_poly.pdbx_seq_one_letter_code
_entity_poly.pdbx_strand_id
1 'polypeptide(L)'
;RFEFRWEDQFNLSLDPDCAREYHDQTLPKEAHKVAHFCSMCGPKFCSMKITQEVRDFAASGMAEKSAEFRNSGGKIYQEIAQREVKESNDKL
;
A
#
# COMPACT_ATOMS: atom_id res chain seq x y z
N ARG A 1 0.35 10.26 -12.42
CA ARG A 1 0.52 10.91 -11.09
C ARG A 1 0.62 9.90 -9.95
N PHE A 2 -0.41 9.11 -9.64
CA PHE A 2 -0.40 8.17 -8.50
C PHE A 2 0.79 7.19 -8.52
N GLU A 3 1.21 6.76 -9.71
CA GLU A 3 2.33 5.84 -9.91
C GLU A 3 3.71 6.52 -9.92
N PHE A 4 3.80 7.82 -9.63
CA PHE A 4 5.06 8.58 -9.59
C PHE A 4 5.88 8.59 -10.91
N ARG A 5 5.24 8.28 -12.04
CA ARG A 5 5.78 8.49 -13.39
C ARG A 5 5.71 9.97 -13.76
N TRP A 6 6.68 10.77 -13.30
CA TRP A 6 6.66 12.22 -13.46
C TRP A 6 6.82 12.66 -14.91
N GLU A 7 7.74 12.06 -15.67
CA GLU A 7 7.93 12.38 -17.10
C GLU A 7 6.64 12.17 -17.91
N ASP A 8 5.99 11.02 -17.73
CA ASP A 8 4.71 10.74 -18.37
C ASP A 8 3.64 11.77 -17.97
N GLN A 9 3.64 12.18 -16.70
CA GLN A 9 2.69 13.19 -16.23
C GLN A 9 2.96 14.57 -16.82
N PHE A 10 4.21 14.99 -16.99
CA PHE A 10 4.54 16.25 -17.66
C PHE A 10 4.13 16.20 -19.12
N ASN A 11 4.46 15.11 -19.83
CA ASN A 11 4.17 14.94 -21.25
C ASN A 11 2.66 14.87 -21.54
N LEU A 12 1.86 14.40 -20.59
CA LEU A 12 0.39 14.38 -20.68
C LEU A 12 -0.27 15.70 -20.24
N SER A 13 0.49 16.66 -19.72
CA SER A 13 -0.04 17.96 -19.34
C SER A 13 -0.26 18.87 -20.56
N LEU A 14 -1.07 19.92 -20.38
CA LEU A 14 -1.31 20.90 -21.44
C LEU A 14 -0.04 21.69 -21.82
N ASP A 15 0.84 21.91 -20.84
CA ASP A 15 2.14 22.59 -21.00
C ASP A 15 3.22 21.80 -20.24
N PRO A 16 3.87 20.83 -20.91
CA PRO A 16 4.88 19.97 -20.30
C PRO A 16 6.09 20.72 -19.73
N ASP A 17 6.49 21.82 -20.37
CA ASP A 17 7.69 22.55 -19.99
C ASP A 17 7.46 23.34 -18.69
N CYS A 18 6.33 24.05 -18.59
CA CYS A 18 5.91 24.71 -17.35
C CYS A 18 5.75 23.71 -16.20
N ALA A 19 5.12 22.55 -16.47
CA ALA A 19 4.93 21.52 -15.44
C ALA A 19 6.25 20.96 -14.89
N ARG A 20 7.24 20.77 -15.77
CA ARG A 20 8.60 20.33 -15.39
C ARG A 20 9.34 21.40 -14.61
N GLU A 21 9.30 22.65 -15.09
CA GLU A 21 9.95 23.78 -14.42
C GLU A 21 9.44 23.95 -12.99
N TYR A 22 8.13 23.89 -12.78
CA TYR A 22 7.54 24.05 -11.44
C TYR A 22 7.90 22.90 -10.48
N HIS A 23 8.02 21.67 -11.00
CA HIS A 23 8.52 20.56 -10.20
C HIS A 23 10.00 20.78 -9.81
N ASP A 24 10.82 21.22 -10.75
CA ASP A 24 12.28 21.28 -10.61
C ASP A 24 12.79 22.48 -9.81
N GLN A 25 11.96 23.52 -9.64
CA GLN A 25 12.25 24.64 -8.73
C GLN A 25 12.64 24.18 -7.31
N THR A 26 12.07 23.06 -6.85
CA THR A 26 12.32 22.52 -5.50
C THR A 26 12.97 21.14 -5.51
N LEU A 27 12.87 20.41 -6.63
CA LEU A 27 13.37 19.05 -6.78
C LEU A 27 14.15 18.90 -8.11
N PRO A 28 15.31 19.58 -8.28
CA PRO A 28 15.98 19.72 -9.58
C PRO A 28 16.72 18.47 -10.07
N LYS A 29 16.99 17.50 -9.19
CA LYS A 29 17.73 16.28 -9.57
C LYS A 29 16.82 15.34 -10.36
N GLU A 30 17.36 14.72 -11.41
CA GLU A 30 16.67 13.68 -12.20
C GLU A 30 16.11 12.53 -11.34
N ALA A 31 16.80 12.18 -10.26
CA ALA A 31 16.31 11.17 -9.30
C ALA A 31 14.95 11.52 -8.68
N HIS A 32 14.53 12.79 -8.67
CA HIS A 32 13.21 13.19 -8.18
C HIS A 32 12.07 12.86 -9.15
N LYS A 33 12.36 12.64 -10.44
CA LYS A 33 11.37 12.24 -11.45
C LYS A 33 10.92 10.78 -11.32
N VAL A 34 11.62 10.01 -10.50
CA VAL A 34 11.25 8.64 -10.11
C VAL A 34 10.94 8.53 -8.61
N ALA A 35 10.99 9.64 -7.87
CA ALA A 35 10.78 9.63 -6.44
C ALA A 35 9.29 9.46 -6.10
N HIS A 36 9.02 8.62 -5.10
CA HIS A 36 7.67 8.38 -4.58
C HIS A 36 7.18 9.48 -3.62
N PHE A 37 7.47 10.74 -3.94
CA PHE A 37 6.95 11.91 -3.23
C PHE A 37 7.01 13.15 -4.11
N CYS A 38 6.22 14.17 -3.76
CA CYS A 38 6.33 15.50 -4.34
C CYS A 38 6.92 16.49 -3.30
N SER A 39 7.29 17.68 -3.78
CA SER A 39 7.84 18.77 -2.97
C SER A 39 6.90 19.28 -1.87
N MET A 40 5.58 19.10 -2.04
CA MET A 40 4.59 19.59 -1.07
C MET A 40 4.56 18.78 0.23
N CYS A 41 4.73 17.46 0.16
CA CYS A 41 4.54 16.56 1.31
C CYS A 41 5.84 15.88 1.76
N GLY A 42 6.87 15.87 0.90
CA GLY A 42 8.13 15.22 1.18
C GLY A 42 8.03 13.70 1.35
N PRO A 43 9.16 13.03 1.63
CA PRO A 43 9.28 11.56 1.57
C PRO A 43 8.49 10.82 2.65
N LYS A 44 8.20 11.46 3.78
CA LYS A 44 7.53 10.83 4.93
C LYS A 44 6.02 11.00 4.94
N PHE A 45 5.49 12.03 4.28
CA PHE A 45 4.08 12.41 4.41
C PHE A 45 3.34 12.47 3.07
N CYS A 46 3.91 11.92 1.98
CA CYS A 46 3.21 11.84 0.71
C CYS A 46 2.00 10.90 0.80
N SER A 47 0.80 11.46 0.70
CA SER A 47 -0.47 10.72 0.79
C SER A 47 -0.59 9.59 -0.22
N MET A 48 -0.13 9.80 -1.46
CA MET A 48 -0.14 8.77 -2.51
C MET A 48 0.77 7.59 -2.17
N LYS A 49 1.96 7.85 -1.62
CA LYS A 49 2.90 6.81 -1.17
C LYS A 49 2.32 6.01 -0.01
N ILE A 50 1.80 6.70 1.00
CA ILE A 50 1.16 6.07 2.17
C ILE A 50 -0.04 5.22 1.71
N THR A 51 -0.83 5.69 0.74
CA THR A 51 -1.93 4.91 0.18
C THR A 51 -1.45 3.63 -0.50
N GLN A 52 -0.36 3.67 -1.25
CA GLN A 52 0.27 2.48 -1.84
C GLN A 52 0.69 1.49 -0.73
N GLU A 53 1.41 1.96 0.28
CA GLU A 53 1.87 1.14 1.42
C GLU A 53 0.69 0.48 2.16
N VAL A 54 -0.41 1.22 2.39
CA VAL A 54 -1.62 0.67 3.03
C VAL A 54 -2.30 -0.39 2.15
N ARG A 55 -2.36 -0.17 0.83
CA ARG A 55 -2.93 -1.15 -0.11
C ARG A 55 -2.10 -2.44 -0.15
N ASP A 56 -0.78 -2.31 -0.18
CA ASP A 56 0.13 -3.45 -0.19
C ASP A 56 0.03 -4.25 1.12
N PHE A 57 -0.03 -3.55 2.25
CA PHE A 57 -0.29 -4.16 3.56
C PHE A 57 -1.64 -4.91 3.57
N ALA A 58 -2.73 -4.26 3.14
CA ALA A 58 -4.05 -4.89 3.09
C ALA A 58 -4.09 -6.12 2.17
N ALA A 59 -3.43 -6.06 1.01
CA ALA A 59 -3.31 -7.20 0.10
C ALA A 59 -2.59 -8.40 0.75
N SER A 60 -1.50 -8.14 1.48
CA SER A 60 -0.78 -9.18 2.22
C SER A 60 -1.65 -9.82 3.32
N GLY A 61 -2.39 -9.00 4.09
CA GLY A 61 -3.30 -9.50 5.12
C GLY A 61 -4.48 -10.30 4.54
N MET A 62 -5.01 -9.91 3.37
CA MET A 62 -6.04 -10.69 2.69
C MET A 62 -5.51 -12.04 2.21
N ALA A 63 -4.28 -12.11 1.70
CA ALA A 63 -3.66 -13.37 1.28
C ALA A 63 -3.49 -14.34 2.46
N GLU A 64 -3.01 -13.84 3.60
CA GLU A 64 -2.88 -14.61 4.84
C GLU A 64 -4.24 -15.13 5.33
N LYS A 65 -5.24 -14.25 5.45
CA LYS A 65 -6.58 -14.64 5.92
C LYS A 65 -7.28 -15.59 4.95
N SER A 66 -7.04 -15.46 3.64
CA SER A 66 -7.54 -16.39 2.64
C SER A 66 -6.87 -17.77 2.75
N ALA A 67 -5.59 -17.84 3.14
CA ALA A 67 -4.91 -19.09 3.43
C ALA A 67 -5.43 -19.71 4.74
N GLU A 68 -5.59 -18.92 5.80
CA GLU A 68 -6.16 -19.36 7.09
C GLU A 68 -7.59 -19.89 6.93
N PHE A 69 -8.44 -19.21 6.17
CA PHE A 69 -9.79 -19.65 5.87
C PHE A 69 -9.82 -21.00 5.15
N ARG A 70 -8.96 -21.16 4.12
CA ARG A 70 -8.82 -22.44 3.42
C ARG A 70 -8.30 -23.56 4.34
N ASN A 71 -7.30 -23.27 5.16
CA ASN A 71 -6.69 -24.22 6.10
C ASN A 71 -7.62 -24.61 7.25
N SER A 72 -8.51 -23.71 7.69
CA SER A 72 -9.54 -23.98 8.71
C SER A 72 -10.80 -24.67 8.16
N GLY A 73 -10.73 -25.16 6.91
CA GLY A 73 -11.80 -25.94 6.30
C GLY A 73 -12.89 -25.10 5.62
N GLY A 74 -12.64 -23.82 5.33
CA GLY A 74 -13.56 -22.96 4.58
C GLY A 74 -14.87 -22.64 5.30
N LYS A 75 -14.89 -22.72 6.64
CA LYS A 75 -16.08 -22.46 7.44
C LYS A 75 -16.23 -20.96 7.70
N ILE A 76 -17.39 -20.40 7.34
CA ILE A 76 -17.75 -19.00 7.61
C ILE A 76 -17.95 -18.77 9.11
N TYR A 77 -18.54 -19.75 9.81
CA TYR A 77 -18.73 -19.74 11.25
C TYR A 77 -17.69 -20.64 11.90
N GLN A 78 -16.82 -20.04 12.70
CA GLN A 78 -15.90 -20.78 13.57
C GLN A 78 -16.64 -21.07 14.88
N GLU A 79 -16.70 -22.34 15.27
CA GLU A 79 -17.21 -22.69 16.60
C GLU A 79 -16.21 -22.16 17.64
N ILE A 80 -16.63 -21.20 18.46
CA ILE A 80 -15.82 -20.59 19.52
C ILE A 80 -15.37 -21.63 20.58
N ALA A 81 -15.88 -22.87 20.52
CA ALA A 81 -15.91 -23.82 21.63
C ALA A 81 -15.06 -25.11 21.45
N GLN A 82 -13.93 -25.09 20.76
CA GLN A 82 -13.10 -26.32 20.63
C GLN A 82 -11.67 -26.23 21.18
N ARG A 83 -11.10 -25.03 21.38
CA ARG A 83 -9.76 -24.91 22.00
C ARG A 83 -9.79 -25.02 23.52
N GLU A 84 -10.68 -24.29 24.19
CA GLU A 84 -10.80 -24.30 25.66
C GLU A 84 -11.41 -25.61 26.18
N VAL A 85 -12.36 -26.19 25.44
CA VAL A 85 -13.04 -27.43 25.84
C VAL A 85 -12.11 -28.65 25.72
N LYS A 86 -11.24 -28.69 24.69
CA LYS A 86 -10.30 -29.81 24.51
C LYS A 86 -9.20 -29.82 25.57
N GLU A 87 -8.59 -28.68 25.88
CA GLU A 87 -7.55 -28.58 26.92
C GLU A 87 -8.08 -28.93 28.32
N SER A 88 -9.36 -28.67 28.58
CA SER A 88 -10.00 -29.02 29.86
C SER A 88 -10.33 -30.51 29.95
N ASN A 89 -10.73 -31.14 28.83
CA ASN A 89 -11.07 -32.57 28.79
C ASN A 89 -9.84 -33.49 28.79
N ASP A 90 -8.71 -33.06 28.24
CA ASP A 90 -7.47 -33.85 28.20
C ASP A 90 -6.72 -33.88 29.57
N LYS A 91 -7.18 -33.10 30.57
CA LYS A 91 -6.62 -33.03 31.93
C LYS A 91 -7.43 -33.80 32.99
N LEU A 92 -8.47 -34.51 32.59
CA LEU A 92 -9.22 -35.48 33.40
C LEU A 92 -8.78 -36.90 33.08
#